data_AF-A0A7M3WGI8-F1
#
_entry.id   AF-A0A7M3WGI8-F1
#
_cell.length_a   1.000
_cell.length_b   1.000
_cell.length_c   1.000
_cell.angle_alpha   90.00
_cell.angle_beta   90.00
_cell.angle_gamma   90.00
#
_symmetry.space_group_name_H-M   'P 1'
#
loop_
_entity.id
_entity.type
_entity.pdbx_description
1 polymer ?
#
loop_
_entity_poly.entity_id
_entity_poly.type
_entity_poly.pdbx_seq_one_letter_code
_entity_poly.pdbx_strand_id
1 'polypeptide(L)'
;MLFAHGFEGSPTGSKPTHMREAFGWKVTAPKMSELGWSIASQTEVLIKHLDEGEYDLVVGSSMGGLAAANASSMRPNEDIRLLLIAPAFGLAENWEGMEETGRSAWKTTGERRYTGFELDIVLPWEFMESAERMSWPIPAHPT
;
A
#
# COMPACT_ATOMS: atom_id res chain seq x y z
N MET A 1 -7.36 -14.33 5.52
CA MET A 1 -6.20 -13.46 5.23
C MET A 1 -6.64 -12.12 4.68
N LEU A 2 -5.85 -11.08 4.92
CA LEU A 2 -6.03 -9.75 4.36
C LEU A 2 -5.01 -9.54 3.23
N PHE A 3 -5.44 -9.12 2.05
CA PHE A 3 -4.57 -8.91 0.89
C PHE A 3 -4.55 -7.44 0.45
N ALA A 4 -3.39 -6.79 0.60
CA ALA A 4 -3.12 -5.44 0.13
C ALA A 4 -2.54 -5.47 -1.30
N HIS A 5 -3.34 -5.03 -2.28
CA HIS A 5 -2.88 -4.95 -3.67
C HIS A 5 -1.91 -3.77 -3.90
N GLY A 6 -1.13 -3.82 -4.99
CA GLY A 6 -0.21 -2.74 -5.36
C GLY A 6 -0.94 -1.49 -5.88
N PHE A 7 -0.17 -0.45 -6.22
CA PHE A 7 -0.69 0.88 -6.61
C PHE A 7 -1.72 0.79 -7.75
N GLU A 8 -1.37 0.16 -8.87
CA GLU A 8 -2.27 -0.07 -10.00
C GLU A 8 -3.12 -1.35 -9.87
N GLY A 9 -3.12 -1.96 -8.68
CA GLY A 9 -3.85 -3.20 -8.41
C GLY A 9 -5.33 -2.98 -8.10
N SER A 10 -6.05 -4.08 -7.93
CA SER A 10 -7.44 -4.08 -7.51
C SER A 10 -7.76 -5.26 -6.58
N PRO A 11 -8.88 -5.19 -5.82
CA PRO A 11 -9.41 -6.30 -5.02
C PRO A 11 -9.58 -7.63 -5.78
N THR A 12 -9.87 -7.54 -7.08
CA THR A 12 -10.13 -8.68 -7.97
C THR A 12 -8.96 -9.00 -8.89
N GLY A 13 -7.80 -8.36 -8.67
CA GLY A 13 -6.59 -8.59 -9.45
C GLY A 13 -6.09 -10.04 -9.41
N SER A 14 -5.15 -10.38 -10.30
CA SER A 14 -4.71 -11.77 -10.49
C SER A 14 -4.22 -12.46 -9.21
N LYS A 15 -3.45 -11.76 -8.36
CA LYS A 15 -2.88 -12.30 -7.12
C LYS A 15 -3.94 -12.69 -6.07
N PRO A 16 -4.81 -11.77 -5.59
CA PRO A 16 -5.85 -12.15 -4.62
C PRO A 16 -6.85 -13.15 -5.18
N THR A 17 -7.15 -13.08 -6.48
CA THR A 17 -8.02 -14.04 -7.16
C THR A 17 -7.40 -15.43 -7.21
N HIS A 18 -6.11 -15.55 -7.54
CA HIS A 18 -5.42 -16.84 -7.52
C HIS A 18 -5.37 -17.46 -6.13
N MET A 19 -5.11 -16.68 -5.08
CA MET A 19 -5.13 -17.17 -3.69
C MET A 19 -6.51 -17.71 -3.29
N ARG A 20 -7.58 -17.04 -3.73
CA ARG A 20 -8.96 -17.47 -3.49
C ARG A 20 -9.33 -18.71 -4.29
N GLU A 21 -9.05 -18.74 -5.58
CA GLU A 21 -9.54 -19.78 -6.49
C GLU A 21 -8.66 -21.01 -6.57
N ALA A 22 -7.33 -20.85 -6.60
CA ALA A 22 -6.40 -21.97 -6.72
C ALA A 22 -6.06 -22.60 -5.37
N PHE A 23 -5.92 -21.79 -4.30
CA PHE A 23 -5.57 -22.29 -2.96
C PHE A 23 -6.78 -22.43 -2.02
N GLY A 24 -7.96 -21.95 -2.42
CA GLY A 24 -9.18 -22.03 -1.60
C GLY A 24 -9.14 -21.16 -0.34
N TRP A 25 -8.29 -20.14 -0.31
CA TRP A 25 -8.13 -19.29 0.88
C TRP A 25 -9.30 -18.31 1.04
N LYS A 26 -9.69 -18.03 2.29
CA LYS A 26 -10.60 -16.92 2.60
C LYS A 26 -9.82 -15.60 2.50
N VAL A 27 -10.02 -14.88 1.40
CA VAL A 27 -9.32 -13.63 1.09
C VAL A 27 -10.26 -12.43 1.26
N THR A 28 -9.90 -11.52 2.17
CA THR A 28 -10.41 -10.13 2.16
C THR A 28 -9.40 -9.27 1.43
N ALA A 29 -9.80 -8.59 0.35
CA ALA A 29 -8.93 -7.69 -0.40
C ALA A 29 -9.63 -6.33 -0.56
N PRO A 30 -9.28 -5.31 0.23
CA PRO A 30 -9.93 -4.01 0.13
C PRO A 30 -9.41 -3.21 -1.06
N LYS A 31 -10.17 -2.19 -1.45
CA LYS A 31 -9.69 -1.19 -2.42
C LYS A 31 -8.71 -0.29 -1.70
N MET A 32 -7.42 -0.48 -1.92
CA MET A 32 -6.37 0.24 -1.17
C MET A 32 -6.49 1.76 -1.30
N SER A 33 -6.93 2.25 -2.46
CA SER A 33 -7.08 3.68 -2.72
C SER A 33 -8.38 4.30 -2.16
N GLU A 34 -9.15 3.58 -1.35
CA GLU A 34 -10.47 4.02 -0.85
C GLU A 34 -10.39 5.35 -0.08
N LEU A 35 -9.34 5.53 0.73
CA LEU A 35 -9.11 6.75 1.50
C LEU A 35 -8.12 7.72 0.84
N GLY A 36 -7.74 7.46 -0.42
CA GLY A 36 -6.73 8.23 -1.15
C GLY A 36 -5.53 7.37 -1.57
N TRP A 37 -4.67 7.97 -2.38
CA TRP A 37 -3.57 7.27 -3.04
C TRP A 37 -2.27 7.24 -2.23
N SER A 38 -2.16 8.08 -1.21
CA SER A 38 -0.97 8.21 -0.36
C SER A 38 -0.68 6.91 0.40
N ILE A 39 0.58 6.66 0.76
CA ILE A 39 0.89 5.45 1.55
C ILE A 39 0.25 5.49 2.93
N ALA A 40 0.03 6.70 3.48
CA ALA A 40 -0.71 6.89 4.73
C ALA A 40 -2.18 6.43 4.58
N SER A 41 -2.89 6.89 3.53
CA SER A 41 -4.26 6.48 3.25
C SER A 41 -4.39 4.97 3.02
N GLN A 42 -3.47 4.38 2.25
CA GLN A 42 -3.47 2.93 2.01
C GLN A 42 -3.18 2.11 3.28
N THR A 43 -2.30 2.61 4.15
CA THR A 43 -2.03 2.00 5.46
C THR A 43 -3.27 2.06 6.35
N GLU A 44 -3.97 3.20 6.37
CA GLU A 44 -5.20 3.40 7.14
C GLU A 44 -6.32 2.44 6.69
N VAL A 45 -6.47 2.19 5.39
CA VAL A 45 -7.42 1.17 4.88
C VAL A 45 -7.12 -0.21 5.50
N LEU A 46 -5.86 -0.63 5.55
CA LEU A 46 -5.50 -1.91 6.16
C LEU A 46 -5.73 -1.94 7.65
N ILE A 47 -5.41 -0.86 8.35
CA ILE A 47 -5.63 -0.74 9.79
C ILE A 47 -7.11 -0.89 10.12
N LYS A 48 -8.02 -0.22 9.38
CA LYS A 48 -9.46 -0.38 9.59
C LYS A 48 -9.91 -1.82 9.45
N HIS A 49 -9.43 -2.51 8.41
CA HIS A 49 -9.77 -3.92 8.23
C HIS A 49 -9.20 -4.80 9.34
N LEU A 50 -7.96 -4.58 9.77
CA LEU A 50 -7.35 -5.30 10.89
C LEU A 50 -8.13 -5.09 12.19
N ASP A 51 -8.51 -3.85 12.50
CA ASP A 51 -9.23 -3.52 13.74
C ASP A 51 -10.67 -4.08 13.73
N GLU A 52 -11.28 -4.28 12.56
CA GLU A 52 -12.66 -4.78 12.40
C GLU A 52 -12.77 -6.30 12.23
N GLY A 53 -11.66 -7.02 12.00
CA GLY A 53 -11.70 -8.42 11.62
C GLY A 53 -10.51 -9.24 12.12
N GLU A 54 -10.71 -10.56 12.19
CA GLU A 54 -9.67 -11.48 12.61
C GLU A 54 -8.94 -12.06 11.38
N TYR A 55 -7.62 -11.92 11.35
CA TYR A 55 -6.77 -12.40 10.26
C TYR A 55 -5.49 -13.05 10.81
N ASP A 56 -5.16 -14.25 10.34
CA ASP A 56 -3.88 -14.89 10.72
C ASP A 56 -2.69 -14.39 9.87
N LEU A 57 -2.98 -13.82 8.69
CA LEU A 57 -2.00 -13.45 7.67
C LEU A 57 -2.42 -12.17 6.95
N VAL A 58 -1.49 -11.22 6.89
CA VAL A 58 -1.56 -10.03 6.03
C VAL A 58 -0.53 -10.17 4.91
N VAL A 59 -1.01 -10.09 3.68
CA VAL A 59 -0.18 -10.18 2.48
C VAL A 59 -0.22 -8.86 1.75
N GLY A 60 0.94 -8.33 1.36
CA GLY A 60 1.01 -7.09 0.61
C GLY A 60 1.95 -7.17 -0.58
N SER A 61 1.53 -6.61 -1.71
CA SER A 61 2.33 -6.57 -2.94
C SER A 61 2.68 -5.15 -3.36
N SER A 62 3.94 -4.87 -3.71
CA SER A 62 4.40 -3.52 -4.10
C SER A 62 3.99 -2.47 -3.07
N MET A 63 3.25 -1.43 -3.45
CA MET A 63 2.75 -0.41 -2.52
C MET A 63 1.85 -0.98 -1.42
N GLY A 64 1.07 -2.02 -1.69
CA GLY A 64 0.33 -2.75 -0.66
C GLY A 64 1.24 -3.49 0.32
N GLY A 65 2.44 -3.91 -0.13
CA GLY A 65 3.48 -4.46 0.74
C GLY A 65 4.06 -3.41 1.69
N LEU A 66 4.31 -2.20 1.18
CA LEU A 66 4.71 -1.07 2.03
C LEU A 66 3.61 -0.72 3.05
N ALA A 67 2.35 -0.73 2.63
CA ALA A 67 1.21 -0.45 3.50
C ALA A 67 1.07 -1.51 4.60
N ALA A 68 1.20 -2.79 4.25
CA ALA A 68 1.17 -3.89 5.22
C ALA A 68 2.30 -3.81 6.25
N ALA A 69 3.52 -3.44 5.82
CA ALA A 69 4.65 -3.23 6.72
C ALA A 69 4.44 -2.04 7.68
N ASN A 70 3.86 -0.93 7.20
CA ASN A 70 3.49 0.20 8.05
C ASN A 70 2.38 -0.17 9.04
N ALA A 71 1.31 -0.84 8.58
CA ALA A 71 0.21 -1.29 9.43
C ALA A 71 0.72 -2.23 10.54
N SER A 72 1.62 -3.16 10.20
CA SER A 72 2.30 -4.00 11.18
C SER A 72 3.06 -3.20 12.23
N SER A 73 3.78 -2.15 11.82
CA SER A 73 4.54 -1.30 12.75
C SER A 73 3.61 -0.54 13.70
N MET A 74 2.41 -0.18 13.25
CA MET A 74 1.41 0.60 14.01
C MET A 74 0.45 -0.26 14.86
N ARG A 75 0.46 -1.58 14.66
CA ARG A 75 -0.38 -2.55 15.37
C ARG A 75 0.46 -3.71 15.91
N PRO A 76 1.50 -3.47 16.74
CA PRO A 76 2.50 -4.48 17.09
C PRO A 76 1.99 -5.65 17.96
N ASN A 77 0.77 -5.55 18.48
CA ASN A 77 0.19 -6.55 19.37
C ASN A 77 -0.79 -7.50 18.67
N GLU A 78 -0.99 -7.34 17.35
CA GLU A 78 -1.86 -8.22 16.59
C GLU A 78 -1.20 -9.60 16.42
N ASP A 79 -1.98 -10.68 16.54
CA ASP A 79 -1.47 -12.04 16.31
C ASP A 79 -1.53 -12.38 14.81
N ILE A 80 -0.71 -11.68 14.03
CA ILE A 80 -0.63 -11.86 12.57
C ILE A 80 0.76 -12.31 12.11
N ARG A 81 0.81 -12.86 10.90
CA ARG A 81 2.03 -13.02 10.09
C ARG A 81 1.98 -12.10 8.88
N LEU A 82 3.15 -11.78 8.33
CA LEU A 82 3.29 -10.98 7.11
C LEU A 82 3.81 -11.83 5.95
N LEU A 83 3.32 -11.56 4.75
CA LEU A 83 3.96 -11.96 3.50
C LEU A 83 4.11 -10.73 2.61
N LEU A 84 5.34 -10.28 2.41
CA LEU A 84 5.66 -9.10 1.62
C LEU A 84 6.19 -9.51 0.24
N ILE A 85 5.46 -9.14 -0.81
CA ILE A 85 5.77 -9.48 -2.20
C ILE A 85 6.30 -8.23 -2.90
N ALA A 86 7.63 -8.14 -3.02
CA ALA A 86 8.33 -6.99 -3.61
C ALA A 86 7.82 -5.66 -3.02
N PRO A 87 7.88 -5.45 -1.69
CA PRO A 87 7.34 -4.26 -1.05
C PRO A 87 8.04 -3.01 -1.58
N ALA A 88 7.27 -1.94 -1.82
CA ALA A 88 7.78 -0.68 -2.35
C ALA A 88 8.52 0.16 -1.29
N PHE A 89 9.45 -0.44 -0.55
CA PHE A 89 10.34 0.29 0.35
C PHE A 89 11.15 1.33 -0.44
N GLY A 90 11.42 2.47 0.18
CA GLY A 90 12.05 3.59 -0.48
C GLY A 90 11.15 4.27 -1.53
N LEU A 91 9.84 4.34 -1.29
CA LEU A 91 8.88 4.97 -2.19
C LEU A 91 9.25 6.44 -2.50
N ALA A 92 9.73 7.17 -1.49
CA ALA A 92 10.11 8.58 -1.63
C ALA A 92 11.37 8.81 -2.46
N GLU A 93 12.16 7.77 -2.70
CA GLU A 93 13.41 7.80 -3.45
C GLU A 93 13.23 7.25 -4.87
N ASN A 94 12.30 6.30 -5.04
CA ASN A 94 12.15 5.52 -6.27
C ASN A 94 10.88 5.84 -7.09
N TRP A 95 10.07 6.82 -6.67
CA TRP A 95 8.91 7.21 -7.49
C TRP A 95 9.35 7.81 -8.82
N GLU A 96 8.65 7.47 -9.90
CA GLU A 96 9.06 7.87 -11.24
C GLU A 96 8.97 9.40 -11.46
N GLY A 97 9.95 9.94 -12.17
CA GLY A 97 10.04 11.38 -12.43
C GLY A 97 10.25 12.23 -11.17
N MET A 98 11.03 11.71 -10.22
CA MET A 98 11.48 12.38 -9.00
C MET A 98 12.79 13.16 -9.15
N GLU A 99 13.18 13.52 -10.36
CA GLU A 99 14.22 14.55 -10.55
C GLU A 99 13.84 15.82 -9.76
N GLU A 100 14.85 16.53 -9.26
CA GLU A 100 14.68 17.65 -8.32
C GLU A 100 13.68 18.72 -8.83
N THR A 101 13.65 18.92 -10.14
CA THR A 101 12.73 19.81 -10.84
C THR A 101 11.28 19.33 -10.78
N GLY A 102 11.02 18.04 -11.01
CA GLY A 102 9.68 17.44 -10.97
C GLY A 102 9.10 17.42 -9.56
N ARG A 103 9.93 17.15 -8.55
CA ARG A 103 9.53 17.18 -7.14
C ARG A 103 9.19 18.59 -6.69
N SER A 104 10.03 19.57 -7.02
CA SER A 104 9.80 20.98 -6.68
C SER A 104 8.52 21.52 -7.33
N ALA A 105 8.30 21.20 -8.62
CA ALA A 105 7.08 21.60 -9.32
C ALA A 105 5.83 21.05 -8.63
N TRP A 106 5.79 19.75 -8.32
CA TRP A 106 4.66 19.13 -7.63
C TRP A 106 4.42 19.73 -6.25
N LYS A 107 5.49 20.02 -5.48
CA LYS A 107 5.36 20.71 -4.19
C LYS A 107 4.75 22.11 -4.32
N THR A 108 5.08 22.84 -5.39
CA THR A 108 4.53 24.17 -5.65
C THR A 108 3.10 24.13 -6.16
N THR A 109 2.76 23.20 -7.06
CA THR A 109 1.41 23.08 -7.62
C THR A 109 0.43 22.39 -6.67
N GLY A 110 0.94 21.61 -5.71
CA GLY A 110 0.15 20.82 -4.77
C GLY A 110 -0.40 19.52 -5.37
N GLU A 111 -0.29 19.32 -6.67
CA GLU A 111 -0.84 18.16 -7.37
C GLU A 111 -0.04 17.78 -8.63
N ARG A 112 -0.10 16.49 -9.00
CA ARG A 112 0.53 15.93 -10.19
C ARG A 112 -0.36 14.87 -10.80
N ARG A 113 -0.58 14.95 -12.12
CA ARG A 113 -1.29 13.90 -12.86
C ARG A 113 -0.41 12.65 -12.98
N TYR A 114 -1.00 11.50 -12.74
CA TYR A 114 -0.42 10.19 -12.97
C TYR A 114 -1.25 9.47 -14.04
N THR A 115 -0.56 8.92 -15.04
CA THR A 115 -1.16 8.08 -16.08
C THR A 115 -0.34 6.82 -16.21
N GLY A 116 -0.94 5.67 -15.91
CA GLY A 116 -0.29 4.36 -15.89
C GLY A 116 -1.33 3.25 -15.94
N PHE A 117 -1.06 2.18 -16.69
CA PHE A 117 -2.01 1.09 -16.97
C PHE A 117 -3.43 1.61 -17.30
N GLU A 118 -4.39 1.42 -16.39
CA GLU A 118 -5.80 1.88 -16.51
C GLU A 118 -6.10 3.14 -15.65
N LEU A 119 -5.10 3.67 -14.96
CA LEU A 119 -5.23 4.84 -14.10
C LEU A 119 -4.93 6.13 -14.87
N ASP A 120 -5.81 7.10 -14.69
CA ASP A 120 -5.62 8.50 -15.04
C ASP A 120 -6.16 9.35 -13.88
N ILE A 121 -5.27 9.75 -12.98
CA ILE A 121 -5.61 10.32 -11.67
C ILE A 121 -4.76 11.54 -11.36
N VAL A 122 -5.21 12.35 -10.42
CA VAL A 122 -4.44 13.45 -9.85
C VAL A 122 -3.99 13.06 -8.45
N LEU A 123 -2.67 13.07 -8.24
CA LEU A 123 -2.05 12.78 -6.95
C LEU A 123 -1.77 14.09 -6.20
N PRO A 124 -2.30 14.28 -4.97
CA PRO A 124 -1.95 15.43 -4.15
C PRO A 124 -0.50 15.32 -3.65
N TRP A 125 0.11 16.45 -3.31
CA TRP A 125 1.47 16.49 -2.73
C TRP A 125 1.59 15.66 -1.44
N GLU A 126 0.50 15.49 -0.71
CA GLU A 126 0.37 14.60 0.46
C GLU A 126 0.79 13.15 0.16
N PHE A 127 0.69 12.70 -1.11
CA PHE A 127 1.28 11.45 -1.56
C PHE A 127 2.77 11.38 -1.24
N MET A 128 3.53 12.42 -1.63
CA MET A 128 4.97 12.48 -1.39
C MET A 128 5.32 12.73 0.07
N GLU A 129 4.56 13.57 0.77
CA GLU A 129 4.78 13.82 2.20
C GLU A 129 4.61 12.53 3.03
N SER A 130 3.61 11.71 2.69
CA SER A 130 3.44 10.40 3.33
C SER A 130 4.57 9.44 2.98
N ALA A 131 5.02 9.42 1.71
CA ALA A 131 6.13 8.59 1.29
C ALA A 131 7.41 8.95 2.05
N GLU A 132 7.74 10.23 2.20
CA GLU A 132 8.92 10.69 2.96
C GLU A 132 8.94 10.16 4.40
N ARG A 133 7.77 10.05 5.04
CA ARG A 133 7.65 9.57 6.42
C ARG A 133 7.58 8.04 6.55
N MET A 134 7.04 7.36 5.54
CA MET A 134 6.58 5.97 5.67
C MET A 134 7.24 5.00 4.69
N SER A 135 8.31 5.40 4.00
CA SER A 135 9.02 4.56 3.00
C SER A 135 9.83 3.40 3.60
N TRP A 136 10.20 3.48 4.88
CA TRP A 136 11.09 2.52 5.53
C TRP A 136 10.58 2.11 6.93
N PRO A 137 9.38 1.48 7.02
CA PRO A 137 8.88 0.95 8.29
C PRO A 137 9.71 -0.26 8.76
N ILE A 138 9.69 -0.52 10.07
CA ILE A 138 10.25 -1.73 10.67
C ILE A 138 9.07 -2.61 11.10
N PRO A 139 8.73 -3.67 10.35
CA PRO A 139 7.62 -4.55 10.70
C PRO A 139 7.76 -5.14 12.11
N ALA A 140 6.68 -5.16 12.87
CA ALA A 140 6.63 -5.72 14.22
C ALA A 140 6.32 -7.23 14.24
N HIS A 141 5.79 -7.76 13.14
CA HIS A 141 5.35 -9.17 13.05
C HIS A 141 6.32 -10.01 12.20
N PRO A 142 6.35 -11.34 12.41
CA PRO A 142 7.19 -12.23 11.60
C PRO A 142 6.79 -12.23 10.13
N THR A 143 7.81 -12.21 9.26
CA THR A 143 7.71 -12.30 7.79
C THR A 143 8.13 -13.67 7.28
#